data_AF-A0A9K3LNS8-F1
#
_entry.id   AF-A0A9K3LNS8-F1
#
_cell.length_a   1.000
_cell.length_b   1.000
_cell.length_c   1.000
_cell.angle_alpha   90.00
_cell.angle_beta   90.00
_cell.angle_gamma   90.00
#
_symmetry.space_group_name_H-M   'P 1'
#
loop_
_entity.id
_entity.type
_entity.pdbx_description
1 polymer ?
#
loop_
_entity_poly.entity_id
_entity_poly.type
_entity_poly.pdbx_seq_one_letter_code
_entity_poly.pdbx_strand_id
1 'polypeptide(L)'
;MLKWFYDNKRHLLTEQFIQYGITYGFAKADIRRFLADAPNNAPVKFSDFNVQDFMEWIVSIRKEDGSTPTYSTYNCHRAGLFNLFRDYKQDIAPLQSELKTHFRGLQRTKTQALANGEGRVKIGKDALEFALYKSLCLLLMKSAKPDYVFTHCFMTYCWNLMCRAGNMTSICWSHLEWRNDALGIYFAHMKNDQLGQRPRDPRHIYANPIIPEICPILSLGIYMLTIPILPGNTQLFPGGNQYDRFRKVLVRLLNTVEGSAELRARGMTTDDIGTHSCRKGATTYVSSGSTAAPPSTAVHLRAGWALGGVQDRYLRYEAAGDQYCGRTVTGLPMTQPEFAILPPHFQQRSSLIDTMIRTCFPSLPSCAVQVAEFALASVVWHVEFLEQTLPPNHRLFFTPIFRDREQLMELKSLVTCRLNSPGDTIVATGVPPHISILQHMYSLAKNVNDVFARFTINSSTC
;
A
#
# COMPACT_ATOMS: atom_id res chain seq x y z
N MET A 1 9.66 -13.41 28.69
CA MET A 1 9.13 -13.33 30.06
C MET A 1 9.25 -14.67 30.77
N LEU A 2 8.43 -15.69 30.46
CA LEU A 2 8.42 -16.95 31.23
C LEU A 2 9.78 -17.67 31.34
N LYS A 3 10.53 -17.78 30.23
CA LYS A 3 11.91 -18.28 30.27
C LYS A 3 12.82 -17.42 31.16
N TRP A 4 12.70 -16.09 31.07
CA TRP A 4 13.47 -15.19 31.94
C TRP A 4 13.12 -15.38 33.42
N PHE A 5 11.84 -15.59 33.77
CA PHE A 5 11.46 -15.93 35.15
C PHE A 5 12.00 -17.27 35.59
N TYR A 6 12.08 -18.28 34.71
CA TYR A 6 12.72 -19.54 35.07
C TYR A 6 14.19 -19.34 35.49
N ASP A 7 14.91 -18.48 34.77
CA ASP A 7 16.32 -18.22 35.02
C ASP A 7 16.57 -17.27 36.20
N ASN A 8 15.67 -16.32 36.47
CA ASN A 8 15.94 -15.21 37.40
C ASN A 8 14.98 -15.14 38.61
N LYS A 9 13.74 -15.64 38.46
CA LYS A 9 12.67 -15.54 39.47
C LYS A 9 11.82 -16.81 39.51
N ARG A 10 12.46 -17.97 39.67
CA ARG A 10 11.82 -19.29 39.57
C ARG A 10 10.66 -19.48 40.55
N HIS A 11 10.68 -18.80 41.70
CA HIS A 11 9.61 -18.84 42.71
C HIS A 11 8.25 -18.34 42.19
N LEU A 12 8.23 -17.48 41.17
CA LEU A 12 7.01 -16.96 40.52
C LEU A 12 6.37 -17.94 39.54
N LEU A 13 7.06 -19.01 39.17
CA LEU A 13 6.53 -20.04 38.27
C LEU A 13 5.83 -21.15 39.06
N THR A 14 4.82 -21.77 38.46
CA THR A 14 4.22 -22.98 39.01
C THR A 14 5.15 -24.18 38.81
N GLU A 15 5.08 -25.16 39.71
CA GLU A 15 5.86 -26.41 39.58
C GLU A 15 5.53 -27.14 38.28
N GLN A 16 4.26 -27.13 37.87
CA GLN A 16 3.79 -27.72 36.63
C GLN A 16 4.51 -27.13 35.41
N PHE A 17 4.63 -25.79 35.33
CA PHE A 17 5.31 -25.14 34.21
C PHE A 17 6.83 -25.36 34.25
N ILE A 18 7.43 -25.34 35.44
CA ILE A 18 8.86 -25.67 35.63
C ILE A 18 9.15 -27.07 35.11
N GLN A 19 8.36 -28.07 35.52
CA GLN A 19 8.56 -29.46 35.12
C GLN A 19 8.33 -29.65 33.62
N TYR A 20 7.31 -29.00 33.05
CA TYR A 20 7.09 -28.99 31.61
C TYR A 20 8.29 -28.41 30.86
N GLY A 21 8.82 -27.26 31.30
CA GLY A 21 9.96 -26.63 30.65
C GLY A 21 11.27 -27.40 30.76
N ILE A 22 11.48 -28.16 31.85
CA ILE A 22 12.61 -29.10 31.98
C ILE A 22 12.46 -30.26 31.00
N THR A 23 11.22 -30.75 30.80
CA THR A 23 10.94 -31.93 29.97
C THR A 23 10.96 -31.62 28.47
N TYR A 24 10.32 -30.52 28.07
CA TYR A 24 10.09 -30.18 26.66
C TYR A 24 10.92 -28.98 26.18
N GLY A 25 11.56 -28.26 27.09
CA GLY A 25 12.30 -27.04 26.79
C GLY A 25 11.49 -25.76 26.95
N PHE A 26 12.19 -24.63 26.79
CA PHE A 26 11.63 -23.28 26.91
C PHE A 26 11.63 -22.53 25.57
N ALA A 27 11.66 -23.24 24.44
CA ALA A 27 11.56 -22.58 23.16
C ALA A 27 10.15 -21.97 23.00
N LYS A 28 10.05 -21.00 22.08
CA LYS A 28 8.79 -20.29 21.85
C LYS A 28 7.63 -21.22 21.46
N ALA A 29 7.92 -22.30 20.73
CA ALA A 29 6.93 -23.30 20.33
C ALA A 29 6.40 -24.08 21.55
N ASP A 30 7.29 -24.52 22.45
CA ASP A 30 6.93 -25.32 23.62
C ASP A 30 6.12 -24.51 24.62
N ILE A 31 6.53 -23.25 24.86
CA ILE A 31 5.77 -22.33 25.71
C ILE A 31 4.38 -22.09 25.13
N ARG A 32 4.26 -21.89 23.81
CA ARG A 32 2.94 -21.71 23.17
C ARG A 32 2.07 -22.95 23.31
N ARG A 33 2.65 -24.14 23.18
CA ARG A 33 1.94 -25.41 23.36
C ARG A 33 1.43 -25.55 24.79
N PHE A 34 2.24 -25.21 25.80
CA PHE A 34 1.78 -25.16 27.18
C PHE A 34 0.62 -24.17 27.33
N LEU A 35 0.79 -22.92 26.89
CA LEU A 35 -0.23 -21.89 27.06
C LEU A 35 -1.55 -22.17 26.32
N ALA A 36 -1.61 -23.14 25.40
CA ALA A 36 -2.82 -23.52 24.69
C ALA A 36 -3.89 -24.17 25.58
N ASP A 37 -3.50 -24.74 26.72
CA ASP A 37 -4.41 -25.41 27.67
C ASP A 37 -4.98 -24.44 28.73
N ALA A 38 -4.80 -23.12 28.54
CA ALA A 38 -5.40 -22.11 29.39
C ALA A 38 -6.93 -22.29 29.49
N PRO A 39 -7.54 -22.14 30.68
CA PRO A 39 -6.95 -21.60 31.91
C PRO A 39 -6.36 -22.66 32.86
N ASN A 40 -6.29 -23.94 32.45
CA ASN A 40 -6.15 -25.07 33.38
C ASN A 40 -4.70 -25.32 33.86
N ASN A 41 -3.72 -24.68 33.24
CA ASN A 41 -2.31 -24.89 33.52
C ASN A 41 -1.58 -23.55 33.71
N ALA A 42 -1.80 -22.90 34.85
CA ALA A 42 -1.20 -21.60 35.14
C ALA A 42 0.34 -21.66 35.03
N PRO A 43 0.99 -20.82 34.20
CA PRO A 43 2.44 -20.82 34.06
C PRO A 43 3.13 -20.05 35.19
N VAL A 44 2.40 -19.16 35.86
CA VAL A 44 2.87 -18.28 36.93
C VAL A 44 1.93 -18.35 38.12
N LYS A 45 2.46 -18.11 39.31
CA LYS A 45 1.65 -17.90 40.53
C LYS A 45 1.13 -16.47 40.50
N PHE A 46 -0.08 -16.28 39.98
CA PHE A 46 -0.66 -14.94 39.78
C PHE A 46 -0.83 -14.14 41.08
N SER A 47 -1.00 -14.80 42.23
CA SER A 47 -1.05 -14.17 43.56
C SER A 47 0.25 -13.51 43.96
N ASP A 48 1.38 -14.07 43.53
CA ASP A 48 2.72 -13.67 43.96
C ASP A 48 3.33 -12.66 42.97
N PHE A 49 2.69 -12.49 41.81
CA PHE A 49 3.16 -11.68 40.70
C PHE A 49 2.86 -10.19 40.94
N ASN A 50 3.90 -9.36 40.95
CA ASN A 50 3.75 -7.90 41.09
C ASN A 50 4.29 -7.13 39.87
N VAL A 51 4.07 -5.81 39.86
CA VAL A 51 4.52 -4.95 38.76
C VAL A 51 6.05 -4.91 38.65
N GLN A 52 6.75 -4.94 39.77
CA GLN A 52 8.22 -4.87 39.81
C GLN A 52 8.85 -6.09 39.11
N ASP A 53 8.29 -7.29 39.27
CA ASP A 53 8.74 -8.50 38.57
C ASP A 53 8.66 -8.34 37.05
N PHE A 54 7.55 -7.75 36.58
CA PHE A 54 7.38 -7.46 35.17
C PHE A 54 8.34 -6.39 34.68
N MET A 55 8.53 -5.33 35.46
CA MET A 55 9.35 -4.19 35.09
C MET A 55 10.83 -4.53 35.03
N GLU A 56 11.34 -5.37 35.94
CA GLU A 56 12.70 -5.90 35.89
C GLU A 56 12.97 -6.66 34.59
N TRP A 57 12.03 -7.54 34.19
CA TRP A 57 12.14 -8.20 32.89
C TRP A 57 12.08 -7.19 31.74
N ILE A 58 11.18 -6.21 31.76
CA ILE A 58 11.04 -5.20 30.70
C ILE A 58 12.34 -4.42 30.50
N VAL A 59 12.99 -3.99 31.58
CA VAL A 59 14.24 -3.22 31.50
C VAL A 59 15.46 -4.09 31.22
N SER A 60 15.37 -5.42 31.37
CA SER A 60 16.44 -6.35 31.00
C SER A 60 16.46 -6.67 29.50
N ILE A 61 15.39 -6.38 28.76
CA ILE A 61 15.30 -6.72 27.33
C ILE A 61 16.35 -5.92 26.54
N ARG A 62 17.11 -6.63 25.70
CA ARG A 62 18.03 -6.08 24.70
C ARG A 62 17.74 -6.70 23.33
N LYS A 63 18.05 -5.97 22.27
CA LYS A 63 18.08 -6.52 20.90
C LYS A 63 19.38 -7.30 20.68
N GLU A 64 19.50 -7.97 19.53
CA GLU A 64 20.72 -8.69 19.12
C GLU A 64 21.96 -7.79 19.07
N ASP A 65 21.77 -6.51 18.71
CA ASP A 65 22.83 -5.49 18.68
C ASP A 65 23.16 -4.90 20.07
N GLY A 66 22.57 -5.42 21.15
CA GLY A 66 22.76 -4.92 22.52
C GLY A 66 21.98 -3.63 22.85
N SER A 67 21.27 -3.03 21.89
CA SER A 67 20.47 -1.82 22.13
C SER A 67 19.15 -2.10 22.85
N THR A 68 18.56 -1.08 23.47
CA THR A 68 17.23 -1.22 24.09
C THR A 68 16.11 -1.24 23.03
N PRO A 69 15.02 -1.99 23.24
CA PRO A 69 13.87 -2.00 22.33
C PRO A 69 13.17 -0.64 22.21
N THR A 70 12.26 -0.48 21.24
CA THR A 70 11.44 0.74 21.16
C THR A 70 10.34 0.76 22.24
N TYR A 71 9.79 1.93 22.57
CA TYR A 71 8.63 2.01 23.47
C TYR A 71 7.42 1.23 22.94
N SER A 72 7.23 1.17 21.61
CA SER A 72 6.18 0.34 21.01
C SER A 72 6.39 -1.15 21.29
N THR A 73 7.64 -1.63 21.29
CA THR A 73 7.96 -3.02 21.64
C THR A 73 7.59 -3.32 23.10
N TYR A 74 7.89 -2.41 24.02
CA TYR A 74 7.46 -2.55 25.42
C TYR A 74 5.94 -2.59 25.56
N ASN A 75 5.20 -1.75 24.84
CA ASN A 75 3.74 -1.80 24.84
C ASN A 75 3.19 -3.13 24.31
N CYS A 76 3.84 -3.77 23.33
CA CYS A 76 3.48 -5.12 22.89
C CYS A 76 3.66 -6.15 24.02
N HIS A 77 4.75 -6.05 24.79
CA HIS A 77 4.95 -6.92 25.94
C HIS A 77 3.93 -6.67 27.05
N ARG A 78 3.58 -5.41 27.32
CA ARG A 78 2.49 -5.05 28.24
C ARG A 78 1.17 -5.68 27.78
N ALA A 79 0.81 -5.54 26.51
CA ALA A 79 -0.40 -6.17 25.97
C ALA A 79 -0.36 -7.71 26.10
N GLY A 80 0.82 -8.32 25.93
CA GLY A 80 1.03 -9.75 26.19
C GLY A 80 0.75 -10.16 27.64
N LEU A 81 1.13 -9.34 28.62
CA LEU A 81 0.80 -9.56 30.04
C LEU A 81 -0.71 -9.49 30.28
N PHE A 82 -1.39 -8.49 29.72
CA PHE A 82 -2.85 -8.36 29.82
C PHE A 82 -3.57 -9.55 29.21
N ASN A 83 -3.09 -10.04 28.04
CA ASN A 83 -3.62 -11.24 27.43
C ASN A 83 -3.40 -12.47 28.34
N LEU A 84 -2.22 -12.62 28.94
CA LEU A 84 -1.94 -13.72 29.86
C LEU A 84 -2.92 -13.74 31.04
N PHE A 85 -3.12 -12.61 31.74
CA PHE A 85 -4.09 -12.54 32.84
C PHE A 85 -5.52 -12.86 32.37
N ARG A 86 -5.93 -12.31 31.22
CA ARG A 86 -7.25 -12.58 30.65
C ARG A 86 -7.46 -14.04 30.30
N ASP A 87 -6.49 -14.67 29.61
CA ASP A 87 -6.59 -16.05 29.13
C ASP A 87 -6.68 -17.04 30.31
N TYR A 88 -6.11 -16.69 31.47
CA TYR A 88 -6.19 -17.46 32.73
C TYR A 88 -7.29 -16.98 33.69
N LYS A 89 -8.18 -16.08 33.23
CA LYS A 89 -9.31 -15.54 34.01
C LYS A 89 -8.90 -14.89 35.34
N GLN A 90 -7.73 -14.26 35.36
CA GLN A 90 -7.19 -13.55 36.54
C GLN A 90 -7.45 -12.05 36.44
N ASP A 91 -7.66 -11.40 37.58
CA ASP A 91 -7.84 -9.94 37.62
C ASP A 91 -6.49 -9.21 37.56
N ILE A 92 -6.34 -8.33 36.57
CA ILE A 92 -5.16 -7.47 36.39
C ILE A 92 -5.38 -6.05 36.92
N ALA A 93 -6.61 -5.68 37.28
CA ALA A 93 -6.95 -4.34 37.74
C ALA A 93 -6.04 -3.83 38.89
N PRO A 94 -5.63 -4.67 39.87
CA PRO A 94 -4.72 -4.24 40.94
C PRO A 94 -3.37 -3.72 40.41
N LEU A 95 -2.85 -4.31 39.33
CA LEU A 95 -1.54 -3.98 38.76
C LEU A 95 -1.61 -2.85 37.72
N GLN A 96 -2.81 -2.54 37.21
CA GLN A 96 -2.99 -1.70 36.02
C GLN A 96 -2.55 -0.24 36.22
N SER A 97 -2.86 0.35 37.38
CA SER A 97 -2.50 1.76 37.67
C SER A 97 -0.98 1.92 37.78
N GLU A 98 -0.33 1.01 38.50
CA GLU A 98 1.11 1.02 38.71
C GLU A 98 1.88 0.73 37.40
N LEU A 99 1.44 -0.27 36.62
CA LEU A 99 1.97 -0.51 35.26
C LEU A 99 1.86 0.72 34.37
N LYS A 100 0.74 1.45 34.41
CA LYS A 100 0.56 2.68 33.64
C LYS A 100 1.57 3.76 34.06
N THR A 101 1.83 3.90 35.35
CA THR A 101 2.80 4.85 35.89
C THR A 101 4.23 4.51 35.47
N HIS A 102 4.66 3.25 35.64
CA HIS A 102 6.00 2.82 35.21
C HIS A 102 6.22 2.98 33.71
N PHE A 103 5.23 2.62 32.89
CA PHE A 103 5.34 2.78 31.43
C PHE A 103 5.41 4.26 31.01
N ARG A 104 4.69 5.16 31.70
CA ARG A 104 4.86 6.61 31.51
C ARG A 104 6.26 7.06 31.90
N GLY A 105 6.82 6.55 33.01
CA GLY A 105 8.19 6.79 33.42
C GLY A 105 9.20 6.37 32.35
N LEU A 106 9.12 5.12 31.87
CA LEU A 106 9.94 4.61 30.78
C LEU A 106 9.85 5.47 29.51
N GLN A 107 8.66 5.94 29.17
CA GLN A 107 8.46 6.81 28.01
C GLN A 107 9.17 8.16 28.22
N ARG A 108 9.04 8.78 29.40
CA ARG A 108 9.71 10.04 29.73
C ARG A 108 11.22 9.93 29.70
N THR A 109 11.80 8.89 30.31
CA THR A 109 13.26 8.66 30.28
C THR A 109 13.78 8.56 28.85
N LYS A 110 13.06 7.84 27.98
CA LYS A 110 13.42 7.76 26.56
C LYS A 110 13.29 9.09 25.84
N THR A 111 12.21 9.84 26.08
CA THR A 111 12.06 11.18 25.50
C THR A 111 13.15 12.14 25.96
N GLN A 112 13.59 12.04 27.22
CA GLN A 112 14.67 12.88 27.76
C GLN A 112 16.03 12.50 27.17
N ALA A 113 16.33 11.20 27.03
CA ALA A 113 17.52 10.74 26.32
C ALA A 113 17.55 11.29 24.87
N LEU A 114 16.42 11.19 24.15
CA LEU A 114 16.29 11.76 22.81
C LEU A 114 16.49 13.29 22.79
N ALA A 115 15.96 14.01 23.77
CA ALA A 115 16.15 15.46 23.90
C ALA A 115 17.62 15.84 24.16
N ASN A 116 18.37 14.96 24.83
CA ASN A 116 19.80 15.09 25.08
C ASN A 116 20.67 14.63 23.89
N GLY A 117 20.07 14.27 22.75
CA GLY A 117 20.77 13.80 21.56
C GLY A 117 21.12 12.32 21.55
N GLU A 118 20.65 11.55 22.54
CA GLU A 118 20.87 10.10 22.60
C GLU A 118 19.85 9.37 21.73
N GLY A 119 20.30 8.91 20.57
CA GLY A 119 19.50 8.14 19.63
C GLY A 119 18.70 9.02 18.66
N ARG A 120 17.77 8.39 17.93
CA ARG A 120 17.08 9.04 16.81
C ARG A 120 15.70 9.56 17.23
N VAL A 121 15.50 10.87 17.10
CA VAL A 121 14.23 11.56 17.44
C VAL A 121 13.06 11.00 16.62
N LYS A 122 13.27 10.74 15.33
CA LYS A 122 12.25 10.11 14.46
C LYS A 122 12.17 8.61 14.75
N ILE A 123 10.97 8.13 15.11
CA ILE A 123 10.70 6.72 15.41
C ILE A 123 9.99 6.04 14.23
N GLY A 124 10.52 4.90 13.81
CA GLY A 124 9.97 4.09 12.74
C GLY A 124 10.38 4.57 11.34
N LYS A 125 9.77 3.98 10.32
CA LYS A 125 10.03 4.36 8.92
C LYS A 125 9.35 5.67 8.57
N ASP A 126 10.03 6.52 7.82
CA ASP A 126 9.53 7.80 7.32
C ASP A 126 8.45 7.60 6.26
N ALA A 127 7.64 8.65 6.06
CA ALA A 127 6.71 8.70 4.94
C ALA A 127 7.49 8.78 3.64
N LEU A 128 7.09 8.00 2.64
CA LEU A 128 7.71 8.06 1.32
C LEU A 128 7.20 9.33 0.61
N GLU A 129 8.09 10.29 0.39
CA GLU A 129 7.74 11.51 -0.36
C GLU A 129 7.33 11.15 -1.80
N PHE A 130 6.37 11.88 -2.37
CA PHE A 130 5.86 11.59 -3.72
C PHE A 130 6.96 11.63 -4.79
N ALA A 131 7.90 12.58 -4.71
CA ALA A 131 9.03 12.66 -5.63
C ALA A 131 9.94 11.44 -5.51
N LEU A 132 10.25 10.99 -4.29
CA LEU A 132 11.05 9.79 -4.05
C LEU A 132 10.31 8.53 -4.52
N TYR A 133 9.00 8.43 -4.29
CA TYR A 133 8.15 7.36 -4.81
C TYR A 133 8.26 7.25 -6.33
N LYS A 134 8.14 8.38 -7.05
CA LYS A 134 8.30 8.44 -8.51
C LYS A 134 9.69 7.95 -8.95
N SER A 135 10.77 8.46 -8.35
CA SER A 135 12.13 8.03 -8.66
C SER A 135 12.34 6.52 -8.44
N LEU A 136 11.89 5.98 -7.30
CA LEU A 136 12.04 4.56 -7.00
C LEU A 136 11.23 3.67 -7.95
N CYS A 137 10.02 4.09 -8.32
CA CYS A 137 9.20 3.39 -9.30
C CYS A 137 9.87 3.37 -10.68
N LEU A 138 10.46 4.47 -11.13
CA LEU A 138 11.22 4.53 -12.38
C LEU A 138 12.44 3.58 -12.35
N LEU A 139 13.19 3.56 -11.24
CA LEU A 139 14.33 2.65 -11.08
C LEU A 139 13.91 1.18 -11.09
N LEU A 140 12.78 0.84 -10.47
CA LEU A 140 12.23 -0.52 -10.52
C LEU A 140 11.80 -0.89 -11.94
N MET A 141 11.09 0.00 -12.63
CA MET A 141 10.59 -0.20 -13.98
C MET A 141 11.71 -0.44 -15.00
N LYS A 142 12.86 0.24 -14.86
CA LYS A 142 14.04 0.06 -15.74
C LYS A 142 14.73 -1.30 -15.62
N SER A 143 14.34 -2.16 -14.67
CA SER A 143 14.99 -3.46 -14.47
C SER A 143 14.26 -4.60 -15.18
N ALA A 144 14.99 -5.38 -15.99
CA ALA A 144 14.48 -6.59 -16.64
C ALA A 144 14.25 -7.79 -15.69
N LYS A 145 14.54 -7.65 -14.39
CA LYS A 145 14.44 -8.74 -13.39
C LYS A 145 12.99 -8.96 -12.96
N PRO A 146 12.45 -10.20 -12.93
CA PRO A 146 11.06 -10.47 -12.52
C PRO A 146 10.70 -9.93 -11.14
N ASP A 147 11.64 -10.01 -10.19
CA ASP A 147 11.45 -9.48 -8.84
C ASP A 147 11.27 -7.96 -8.80
N TYR A 148 11.90 -7.24 -9.73
CA TYR A 148 11.78 -5.79 -9.83
C TYR A 148 10.47 -5.39 -10.50
N VAL A 149 10.06 -6.09 -11.56
CA VAL A 149 8.73 -5.90 -12.17
C VAL A 149 7.61 -6.19 -11.16
N PHE A 150 7.73 -7.28 -10.41
CA PHE A 150 6.84 -7.58 -9.29
C PHE A 150 6.84 -6.44 -8.26
N THR A 151 8.01 -5.99 -7.83
CA THR A 151 8.14 -4.94 -6.79
C THR A 151 7.60 -3.60 -7.28
N HIS A 152 7.76 -3.27 -8.56
CA HIS A 152 7.17 -2.09 -9.19
C HIS A 152 5.65 -2.11 -9.07
N CYS A 153 4.99 -3.15 -9.58
CA CYS A 153 3.54 -3.30 -9.49
C CYS A 153 3.06 -3.39 -8.03
N PHE A 154 3.76 -4.13 -7.17
CA PHE A 154 3.41 -4.24 -5.76
C PHE A 154 3.50 -2.89 -5.03
N MET A 155 4.52 -2.08 -5.34
CA MET A 155 4.74 -0.77 -4.75
C MET A 155 3.71 0.26 -5.21
N THR A 156 3.40 0.31 -6.52
CA THR A 156 2.38 1.20 -7.06
C THR A 156 1.01 0.89 -6.46
N TYR A 157 0.66 -0.38 -6.25
CA TYR A 157 -0.58 -0.75 -5.58
C TYR A 157 -0.57 -0.50 -4.08
N CYS A 158 0.54 -0.74 -3.37
CA CYS A 158 0.67 -0.34 -1.95
C CYS A 158 0.39 1.15 -1.76
N TRP A 159 0.95 1.98 -2.64
CA TRP A 159 0.75 3.43 -2.67
C TRP A 159 -0.71 3.78 -2.97
N ASN A 160 -1.22 3.33 -4.11
CA ASN A 160 -2.56 3.68 -4.58
C ASN A 160 -3.66 3.19 -3.65
N LEU A 161 -3.56 1.99 -3.10
CA LEU A 161 -4.53 1.47 -2.13
C LEU A 161 -4.35 2.05 -0.73
N MET A 162 -3.28 2.81 -0.46
CA MET A 162 -2.98 3.36 0.87
C MET A 162 -2.99 2.25 1.95
N CYS A 163 -2.50 1.07 1.58
CA CYS A 163 -2.64 -0.15 2.37
C CYS A 163 -1.29 -0.62 2.91
N ARG A 164 -1.30 -1.56 3.87
CA ARG A 164 -0.04 -2.19 4.31
C ARG A 164 0.38 -3.21 3.27
N ALA A 165 1.68 -3.44 3.11
CA ALA A 165 2.18 -4.52 2.25
C ALA A 165 1.55 -5.90 2.56
N GLY A 166 1.19 -6.18 3.83
CA GLY A 166 0.48 -7.41 4.18
C GLY A 166 -0.96 -7.50 3.65
N ASN A 167 -1.64 -6.38 3.37
CA ASN A 167 -2.95 -6.39 2.71
C ASN A 167 -2.84 -6.75 1.23
N MET A 168 -1.74 -6.35 0.58
CA MET A 168 -1.50 -6.67 -0.83
C MET A 168 -1.36 -8.17 -1.09
N THR A 169 -0.79 -8.92 -0.15
CA THR A 169 -0.54 -10.36 -0.33
C THR A 169 -1.82 -11.20 -0.35
N SER A 170 -2.96 -10.65 0.06
CA SER A 170 -4.25 -11.34 0.09
C SER A 170 -5.19 -10.96 -1.05
N ILE A 171 -4.77 -10.08 -1.97
CA ILE A 171 -5.61 -9.66 -3.09
C ILE A 171 -5.71 -10.81 -4.08
N CYS A 172 -6.95 -11.14 -4.46
CA CYS A 172 -7.29 -12.18 -5.42
C CYS A 172 -7.94 -11.57 -6.65
N TRP A 173 -7.92 -12.27 -7.79
CA TRP A 173 -8.55 -11.81 -9.03
C TRP A 173 -10.04 -11.52 -8.88
N SER A 174 -10.73 -12.27 -8.02
CA SER A 174 -12.15 -12.06 -7.69
C SER A 174 -12.43 -10.81 -6.86
N HIS A 175 -11.40 -10.13 -6.35
CA HIS A 175 -11.54 -8.88 -5.60
C HIS A 175 -11.43 -7.64 -6.49
N LEU A 176 -11.11 -7.82 -7.78
CA LEU A 176 -10.95 -6.73 -8.74
C LEU A 176 -12.25 -6.56 -9.50
N GLU A 177 -12.71 -5.33 -9.61
CA GLU A 177 -13.88 -4.97 -10.41
C GLU A 177 -13.59 -3.66 -11.14
N TRP A 178 -13.80 -3.62 -12.44
CA TRP A 178 -13.69 -2.37 -13.19
C TRP A 178 -15.05 -1.71 -13.29
N ARG A 179 -15.16 -0.43 -12.92
CA ARG A 179 -16.39 0.36 -13.06
C ARG A 179 -16.05 1.74 -13.61
N ASN A 180 -16.74 2.14 -14.67
CA ASN A 180 -16.47 3.37 -15.40
C ASN A 180 -14.97 3.49 -15.72
N ASP A 181 -14.29 4.47 -15.12
CA ASP A 181 -12.91 4.82 -15.39
C ASP A 181 -11.92 4.36 -14.31
N ALA A 182 -12.37 3.52 -13.37
CA ALA A 182 -11.59 3.08 -12.22
C ALA A 182 -11.60 1.56 -12.02
N LEU A 183 -10.47 1.05 -11.53
CA LEU A 183 -10.34 -0.29 -10.97
C LEU A 183 -10.67 -0.24 -9.47
N GLY A 184 -11.79 -0.84 -9.06
CA GLY A 184 -12.13 -1.08 -7.66
C GLY A 184 -11.45 -2.33 -7.12
N ILE A 185 -10.88 -2.23 -5.91
CA ILE A 185 -10.37 -3.39 -5.17
C ILE A 185 -11.08 -3.54 -3.83
N TYR A 186 -11.64 -4.73 -3.62
CA TYR A 186 -12.33 -5.13 -2.41
C TYR A 186 -11.39 -5.85 -1.44
N PHE A 187 -11.29 -5.35 -0.20
CA PHE A 187 -10.52 -6.04 0.84
C PHE A 187 -11.42 -7.02 1.60
N ALA A 188 -11.14 -8.31 1.49
CA ALA A 188 -11.85 -9.35 2.25
C ALA A 188 -11.59 -9.27 3.76
N HIS A 189 -10.43 -8.75 4.17
CA HIS A 189 -10.05 -8.61 5.58
C HIS A 189 -9.25 -7.32 5.81
N MET A 190 -9.63 -6.57 6.85
CA MET A 190 -8.95 -5.35 7.26
C MET A 190 -8.58 -5.41 8.74
N LYS A 191 -7.44 -4.81 9.13
CA LYS A 191 -6.95 -4.88 10.52
C LYS A 191 -7.95 -4.33 11.56
N ASN A 192 -8.77 -3.37 11.16
CA ASN A 192 -9.78 -2.75 12.03
C ASN A 192 -11.18 -3.37 11.84
N ASP A 193 -11.28 -4.41 11.03
CA ASP A 193 -12.49 -5.20 10.80
C ASP A 193 -12.11 -6.68 10.65
N GLN A 194 -11.55 -7.23 11.72
CA GLN A 194 -11.11 -8.64 11.75
C GLN A 194 -12.28 -9.61 11.66
N LEU A 195 -13.49 -9.15 11.99
CA LEU A 195 -14.73 -9.93 11.92
C LEU A 195 -15.45 -9.76 10.57
N GLY A 196 -14.97 -8.89 9.68
CA GLY A 196 -15.57 -8.66 8.36
C GLY A 196 -17.00 -8.09 8.42
N GLN A 197 -17.32 -7.35 9.47
CA GLN A 197 -18.66 -6.83 9.76
C GLN A 197 -18.93 -5.49 9.08
N ARG A 198 -17.91 -4.78 8.58
CA ARG A 198 -18.09 -3.52 7.87
C ARG A 198 -18.43 -3.80 6.40
N PRO A 199 -19.22 -2.92 5.75
CA PRO A 199 -19.42 -2.96 4.31
C PRO A 199 -18.06 -3.06 3.61
N ARG A 200 -17.96 -3.99 2.64
CA ARG A 200 -16.74 -4.19 1.86
C ARG A 200 -16.72 -3.14 0.76
N ASP A 201 -16.41 -1.91 1.14
CA ASP A 201 -16.34 -0.80 0.19
C ASP A 201 -15.06 -0.90 -0.66
N PRO A 202 -15.13 -0.62 -1.98
CA PRO A 202 -13.97 -0.69 -2.84
C PRO A 202 -13.04 0.50 -2.63
N ARG A 203 -11.74 0.25 -2.87
CA ARG A 203 -10.74 1.30 -3.08
C ARG A 203 -10.52 1.48 -4.56
N HIS A 204 -10.88 2.63 -5.11
CA HIS A 204 -10.76 2.94 -6.53
C HIS A 204 -9.32 3.33 -6.89
N ILE A 205 -8.78 2.71 -7.93
CA ILE A 205 -7.47 2.97 -8.53
C ILE A 205 -7.71 3.51 -9.94
N TYR A 206 -6.93 4.52 -10.33
CA TYR A 206 -7.02 5.15 -11.64
C TYR A 206 -5.73 4.91 -12.44
N ALA A 207 -5.82 5.00 -13.75
CA ALA A 207 -4.61 5.08 -14.58
C ALA A 207 -3.96 6.47 -14.44
N ASN A 208 -2.62 6.52 -14.53
CA ASN A 208 -1.88 7.77 -14.68
C ASN A 208 -1.21 7.82 -16.07
N PRO A 209 -1.91 8.25 -17.12
CA PRO A 209 -1.32 8.35 -18.45
C PRO A 209 -0.27 9.48 -18.58
N ILE A 210 -0.14 10.34 -17.57
CA ILE A 210 0.75 11.52 -17.58
C ILE A 210 2.12 11.17 -16.98
N ILE A 211 2.14 10.28 -15.99
CA ILE A 211 3.36 9.85 -15.29
C ILE A 211 3.42 8.31 -15.33
N PRO A 212 3.88 7.72 -16.45
CA PRO A 212 3.76 6.28 -16.69
C PRO A 212 4.47 5.43 -15.63
N GLU A 213 5.59 5.89 -15.09
CA GLU A 213 6.38 5.15 -14.09
C GLU A 213 5.62 4.88 -12.79
N ILE A 214 4.60 5.67 -12.44
CA ILE A 214 3.77 5.45 -11.25
C ILE A 214 2.35 4.99 -11.58
N CYS A 215 2.04 4.77 -12.86
CA CYS A 215 0.72 4.35 -13.32
C CYS A 215 0.43 2.91 -12.85
N PRO A 216 -0.56 2.70 -11.95
CA PRO A 216 -0.84 1.37 -11.43
C PRO A 216 -1.40 0.43 -12.52
N ILE A 217 -2.20 0.95 -13.46
CA ILE A 217 -2.76 0.15 -14.56
C ILE A 217 -1.67 -0.30 -15.54
N LEU A 218 -0.75 0.60 -15.92
CA LEU A 218 0.42 0.23 -16.72
C LEU A 218 1.29 -0.80 -15.99
N SER A 219 1.59 -0.57 -14.72
CA SER A 219 2.41 -1.50 -13.92
C SER A 219 1.78 -2.90 -13.83
N LEU A 220 0.44 -2.98 -13.77
CA LEU A 220 -0.29 -4.24 -13.79
C LEU A 220 -0.19 -4.91 -15.16
N GLY A 221 -0.33 -4.16 -16.26
CA GLY A 221 -0.16 -4.69 -17.61
C GLY A 221 1.24 -5.27 -17.84
N ILE A 222 2.28 -4.53 -17.45
CA ILE A 222 3.67 -5.02 -17.52
C ILE A 222 3.84 -6.28 -16.66
N TYR A 223 3.31 -6.29 -15.44
CA TYR A 223 3.36 -7.46 -14.55
C TYR A 223 2.71 -8.69 -15.19
N MET A 224 1.47 -8.57 -15.66
CA MET A 224 0.70 -9.67 -16.24
C MET A 224 1.30 -10.21 -17.55
N LEU A 225 1.90 -9.33 -18.37
CA LEU A 225 2.55 -9.73 -19.62
C LEU A 225 3.87 -10.46 -19.39
N THR A 226 4.60 -10.11 -18.31
CA THR A 226 5.97 -10.61 -18.09
C THR A 226 6.10 -11.71 -17.04
N ILE A 227 5.07 -11.88 -16.19
CA ILE A 227 5.03 -12.90 -15.14
C ILE A 227 3.82 -13.80 -15.42
N PRO A 228 4.05 -15.10 -15.72
CA PRO A 228 2.97 -16.02 -16.07
C PRO A 228 1.89 -16.12 -14.99
N ILE A 229 0.64 -15.96 -15.43
CA ILE A 229 -0.54 -16.32 -14.63
C ILE A 229 -0.74 -17.83 -14.82
N LEU A 230 -0.65 -18.61 -13.75
CA LEU A 230 -0.84 -20.05 -13.82
C LEU A 230 -2.30 -20.43 -13.57
N PRO A 231 -2.83 -21.47 -14.25
CA PRO A 231 -4.16 -21.99 -13.97
C PRO A 231 -4.36 -22.34 -12.49
N GLY A 232 -5.51 -21.98 -11.93
CA GLY A 232 -5.84 -22.23 -10.52
C GLY A 232 -5.28 -21.22 -9.52
N ASN A 233 -4.39 -20.31 -9.93
CA ASN A 233 -3.94 -19.22 -9.05
C ASN A 233 -5.06 -18.19 -8.85
N THR A 234 -5.59 -18.13 -7.63
CA THR A 234 -6.61 -17.14 -7.24
C THR A 234 -6.01 -15.80 -6.85
N GLN A 235 -4.78 -15.79 -6.36
CA GLN A 235 -4.07 -14.59 -5.89
C GLN A 235 -3.52 -13.77 -7.05
N LEU A 236 -3.62 -12.44 -6.95
CA LEU A 236 -3.00 -11.50 -7.88
C LEU A 236 -1.47 -11.63 -7.86
N PHE A 237 -0.90 -11.81 -6.66
CA PHE A 237 0.52 -12.06 -6.44
C PHE A 237 0.71 -13.43 -5.78
N PRO A 238 0.85 -14.51 -6.56
CA PRO A 238 0.87 -15.87 -6.02
C PRO A 238 2.13 -16.17 -5.23
N GLY A 239 2.01 -16.96 -4.15
CA GLY A 239 3.12 -17.54 -3.37
C GLY A 239 3.16 -17.08 -1.90
N GLY A 240 3.78 -17.89 -1.03
CA GLY A 240 3.65 -17.73 0.43
C GLY A 240 4.39 -16.57 1.08
N ASN A 241 5.37 -15.95 0.41
CA ASN A 241 6.30 -14.97 1.02
C ASN A 241 6.37 -13.63 0.27
N GLN A 242 5.26 -13.17 -0.34
CA GLN A 242 5.28 -11.94 -1.15
C GLN A 242 5.64 -10.68 -0.34
N TYR A 243 5.25 -10.62 0.94
CA TYR A 243 5.65 -9.52 1.83
C TYR A 243 7.18 -9.44 1.95
N ASP A 244 7.83 -10.57 2.21
CA ASP A 244 9.28 -10.62 2.37
C ASP A 244 10.01 -10.45 1.03
N ARG A 245 9.44 -10.94 -0.07
CA ARG A 245 9.94 -10.68 -1.42
C ARG A 245 9.99 -9.18 -1.69
N PHE A 246 8.88 -8.48 -1.49
CA PHE A 246 8.80 -7.02 -1.63
C PHE A 246 9.82 -6.32 -0.74
N ARG A 247 9.88 -6.67 0.55
CA ARG A 247 10.84 -6.09 1.51
C ARG A 247 12.29 -6.27 1.04
N LYS A 248 12.69 -7.47 0.63
CA LYS A 248 14.07 -7.78 0.21
C LYS A 248 14.46 -7.02 -1.04
N VAL A 249 13.58 -6.92 -2.03
CA VAL A 249 13.85 -6.18 -3.28
C VAL A 249 13.88 -4.68 -3.02
N LEU A 250 12.98 -4.14 -2.20
CA LEU A 250 13.01 -2.74 -1.80
C LEU A 250 14.34 -2.39 -1.12
N VAL A 251 14.79 -3.20 -0.15
CA VAL A 251 16.11 -3.00 0.48
C VAL A 251 17.23 -3.07 -0.56
N ARG A 252 17.21 -4.03 -1.48
CA ARG A 252 18.21 -4.13 -2.55
C ARG A 252 18.23 -2.89 -3.45
N LEU A 253 17.06 -2.39 -3.84
CA LEU A 253 16.90 -1.17 -4.64
C LEU A 253 17.51 0.03 -3.92
N LEU A 254 17.16 0.23 -2.64
CA LEU A 254 17.65 1.36 -1.86
C LEU A 254 19.17 1.32 -1.65
N ASN A 255 19.80 0.15 -1.73
CA ASN A 255 21.24 -0.03 -1.65
C ASN A 255 21.97 0.00 -3.01
N THR A 256 21.28 0.20 -4.15
CA THR A 256 21.98 0.46 -5.42
C THR A 256 22.58 1.87 -5.41
N VAL A 257 23.50 2.14 -6.34
CA VAL A 257 24.14 3.46 -6.48
C VAL A 257 23.08 4.55 -6.67
N GLU A 258 22.12 4.31 -7.57
CA GLU A 258 21.04 5.22 -7.91
C GLU A 258 20.02 5.35 -6.78
N GLY A 259 19.57 4.24 -6.19
CA GLY A 259 18.63 4.27 -5.07
C GLY A 259 19.21 5.00 -3.86
N SER A 260 20.49 4.77 -3.56
CA SER A 260 21.19 5.48 -2.48
C SER A 260 21.39 6.96 -2.81
N ALA A 261 21.63 7.30 -4.08
CA ALA A 261 21.74 8.70 -4.50
C ALA A 261 20.43 9.46 -4.33
N GLU A 262 19.29 8.87 -4.69
CA GLU A 262 17.96 9.44 -4.48
C GLU A 262 17.65 9.69 -3.00
N LEU A 263 18.08 8.79 -2.11
CA LEU A 263 17.95 8.97 -0.67
C LEU A 263 18.86 10.09 -0.15
N ARG A 264 20.14 10.10 -0.53
CA ARG A 264 21.10 11.14 -0.12
C ARG A 264 20.68 12.53 -0.56
N ALA A 265 20.13 12.66 -1.78
CA ALA A 265 19.61 13.92 -2.29
C ALA A 265 18.48 14.51 -1.43
N ARG A 266 17.84 13.70 -0.58
CA ARG A 266 16.76 14.09 0.33
C ARG A 266 17.17 14.03 1.81
N GLY A 267 18.46 13.87 2.10
CA GLY A 267 18.97 13.73 3.47
C GLY A 267 18.50 12.45 4.18
N MET A 268 18.19 11.40 3.42
CA MET A 268 17.69 10.13 3.93
C MET A 268 18.73 9.01 3.83
N THR A 269 18.55 7.99 4.65
CA THR A 269 19.30 6.72 4.64
C THR A 269 18.38 5.55 4.29
N THR A 270 18.97 4.39 3.99
CA THR A 270 18.21 3.17 3.67
C THR A 270 17.37 2.68 4.85
N ASP A 271 17.73 3.07 6.08
CA ASP A 271 16.98 2.77 7.30
C ASP A 271 15.72 3.62 7.47
N ASP A 272 15.55 4.67 6.68
CA ASP A 272 14.40 5.58 6.79
C ASP A 272 13.19 5.01 6.07
N ILE A 273 13.41 4.29 4.98
CA ILE A 273 12.36 3.74 4.12
C ILE A 273 12.14 2.26 4.43
N GLY A 274 10.89 1.82 4.30
CA GLY A 274 10.51 0.41 4.41
C GLY A 274 9.08 0.17 3.94
N THR A 275 8.56 -1.04 4.21
CA THR A 275 7.25 -1.48 3.71
C THR A 275 6.08 -0.61 4.16
N HIS A 276 6.21 0.11 5.26
CA HIS A 276 5.19 1.04 5.77
C HIS A 276 5.27 2.44 5.15
N SER A 277 6.38 2.80 4.50
CA SER A 277 6.62 4.15 3.96
C SER A 277 5.64 4.50 2.85
N CYS A 278 5.26 3.54 1.99
CA CYS A 278 4.28 3.75 0.92
C CYS A 278 2.93 4.22 1.48
N ARG A 279 2.38 3.51 2.47
CA ARG A 279 1.10 3.90 3.09
C ARG A 279 1.17 5.27 3.74
N LYS A 280 2.23 5.53 4.52
CA LYS A 280 2.42 6.83 5.20
C LYS A 280 2.52 7.96 4.18
N GLY A 281 3.38 7.78 3.18
CA GLY A 281 3.58 8.72 2.06
C GLY A 281 2.29 9.03 1.32
N ALA A 282 1.60 7.99 0.87
CA ALA A 282 0.33 8.11 0.16
C ALA A 282 -0.75 8.83 1.00
N THR A 283 -0.90 8.48 2.28
CA THR A 283 -1.85 9.16 3.17
C THR A 283 -1.52 10.64 3.33
N THR A 284 -0.25 10.99 3.56
CA THR A 284 0.18 12.38 3.73
C THR A 284 0.03 13.18 2.44
N TYR A 285 0.37 12.58 1.30
CA TYR A 285 0.24 13.22 -0.01
C TYR A 285 -1.23 13.55 -0.32
N VAL A 286 -2.15 12.61 -0.08
CA VAL A 286 -3.58 12.83 -0.34
C VAL A 286 -4.18 13.82 0.64
N SER A 287 -3.86 13.73 1.94
CA SER A 287 -4.46 14.59 2.95
C SER A 287 -3.93 16.02 2.96
N SER A 288 -2.67 16.20 2.55
CA SER A 288 -1.92 17.43 2.85
C SER A 288 -0.90 17.81 1.77
N GLY A 289 -0.90 17.14 0.61
CA GLY A 289 -0.07 17.52 -0.54
C GLY A 289 -0.66 18.68 -1.36
N SER A 290 -1.90 19.09 -1.08
CA SER A 290 -2.60 20.20 -1.73
C SER A 290 -3.65 20.79 -0.78
N THR A 291 -4.03 22.05 -1.00
CA THR A 291 -5.18 22.67 -0.33
C THR A 291 -6.51 22.19 -0.90
N ALA A 292 -6.51 21.61 -2.11
CA ALA A 292 -7.64 20.89 -2.71
C ALA A 292 -7.55 19.38 -2.39
N ALA A 293 -7.40 19.04 -1.11
CA ALA A 293 -7.32 17.65 -0.66
C ALA A 293 -8.73 17.01 -0.56
N PRO A 294 -8.86 15.69 -0.79
CA PRO A 294 -10.10 14.98 -0.50
C PRO A 294 -10.51 15.07 0.98
N PRO A 295 -11.80 14.85 1.29
CA PRO A 295 -12.29 14.89 2.67
C PRO A 295 -11.49 13.95 3.57
N SER A 296 -11.11 14.43 4.77
CA SER A 296 -10.34 13.64 5.72
C SER A 296 -11.02 12.31 6.05
N THR A 297 -12.35 12.28 6.19
CA THR A 297 -13.13 11.04 6.37
C THR A 297 -12.81 9.99 5.31
N ALA A 298 -12.83 10.36 4.02
CA ALA A 298 -12.53 9.44 2.93
C ALA A 298 -11.09 8.93 3.01
N VAL A 299 -10.13 9.81 3.32
CA VAL A 299 -8.72 9.46 3.53
C VAL A 299 -8.55 8.44 4.66
N HIS A 300 -9.19 8.67 5.81
CA HIS A 300 -9.11 7.76 6.96
C HIS A 300 -9.75 6.40 6.66
N LEU A 301 -10.93 6.39 6.05
CA LEU A 301 -11.63 5.16 5.66
C LEU A 301 -10.81 4.36 4.63
N ARG A 302 -10.28 5.02 3.59
CA ARG A 302 -9.39 4.41 2.59
C ARG A 302 -8.09 3.90 3.21
N ALA A 303 -7.50 4.62 4.16
CA ALA A 303 -6.36 4.12 4.92
C ALA A 303 -6.73 2.90 5.80
N GLY A 304 -8.02 2.65 6.07
CA GLY A 304 -8.46 1.65 7.04
C GLY A 304 -8.08 2.05 8.47
N TRP A 305 -8.27 3.33 8.79
CA TRP A 305 -8.18 3.87 10.14
C TRP A 305 -9.58 3.99 10.75
N ALA A 306 -9.66 3.85 12.07
CA ALA A 306 -10.87 4.19 12.80
C ALA A 306 -10.98 5.72 12.86
N LEU A 307 -12.18 6.25 12.70
CA LEU A 307 -12.44 7.68 12.84
C LEU A 307 -12.51 8.08 14.32
N GLY A 308 -12.97 7.15 15.17
CA GLY A 308 -13.06 7.33 16.62
C GLY A 308 -14.40 7.90 17.09
N GLY A 309 -14.88 7.38 18.23
CA GLY A 309 -16.04 7.89 18.95
C GLY A 309 -17.30 8.03 18.10
N VAL A 310 -17.88 9.23 18.11
CA VAL A 310 -19.11 9.57 17.38
C VAL A 310 -18.91 9.46 15.86
N GLN A 311 -17.72 9.78 15.33
CA GLN A 311 -17.48 9.80 13.89
C GLN A 311 -17.65 8.41 13.24
N ASP A 312 -17.17 7.34 13.88
CA ASP A 312 -17.34 5.97 13.37
C ASP A 312 -18.81 5.53 13.25
N ARG A 313 -19.73 6.17 14.00
CA ARG A 313 -21.17 5.85 13.96
C ARG A 313 -21.88 6.55 12.80
N TYR A 314 -21.52 7.81 12.52
CA TYR A 314 -22.27 8.69 11.61
C TYR A 314 -21.59 8.94 10.27
N LEU A 315 -20.26 8.88 10.19
CA LEU A 315 -19.53 9.12 8.95
C LEU A 315 -19.23 7.78 8.28
N ARG A 316 -19.74 7.61 7.07
CA ARG A 316 -19.66 6.37 6.29
C ARG A 316 -18.85 6.57 5.02
N TYR A 317 -18.51 5.45 4.41
CA TYR A 317 -17.93 5.45 3.08
C TYR A 317 -18.93 6.04 2.09
N GLU A 318 -18.41 6.86 1.17
CA GLU A 318 -19.12 7.28 -0.02
C GLU A 318 -18.17 7.24 -1.21
N ALA A 319 -18.64 6.71 -2.34
CA ALA A 319 -17.81 6.42 -3.50
C ALA A 319 -17.09 7.67 -4.02
N ALA A 320 -17.78 8.81 -4.11
CA ALA A 320 -17.19 10.06 -4.60
C ALA A 320 -15.95 10.49 -3.80
N GLY A 321 -15.96 10.30 -2.48
CA GLY A 321 -14.83 10.64 -1.62
C GLY A 321 -13.63 9.72 -1.85
N ASP A 322 -13.85 8.41 -1.96
CA ASP A 322 -12.78 7.44 -2.24
C ASP A 322 -12.25 7.56 -3.67
N GLN A 323 -13.12 7.83 -4.64
CA GLN A 323 -12.77 8.09 -6.04
C GLN A 323 -11.87 9.33 -6.15
N TYR A 324 -12.21 10.42 -5.45
CA TYR A 324 -11.35 11.60 -5.38
C TYR A 324 -9.99 11.27 -4.73
N CYS A 325 -9.98 10.51 -3.63
CA CYS A 325 -8.73 9.99 -3.05
C CYS A 325 -7.92 9.18 -4.06
N GLY A 326 -8.57 8.31 -4.84
CA GLY A 326 -7.97 7.45 -5.85
C GLY A 326 -7.27 8.24 -6.94
N ARG A 327 -7.91 9.28 -7.49
CA ARG A 327 -7.28 10.16 -8.49
C ARG A 327 -6.10 10.93 -7.93
N THR A 328 -6.28 11.51 -6.74
CA THR A 328 -5.20 12.25 -6.06
C THR A 328 -4.01 11.35 -5.79
N VAL A 329 -4.20 10.18 -5.18
CA VAL A 329 -3.09 9.29 -4.80
C VAL A 329 -2.36 8.71 -6.02
N THR A 330 -3.08 8.52 -7.13
CA THR A 330 -2.51 8.08 -8.42
C THR A 330 -1.54 9.12 -9.00
N GLY A 331 -1.63 10.38 -8.56
CA GLY A 331 -0.77 11.47 -9.01
C GLY A 331 -1.31 12.24 -10.20
N LEU A 332 -2.63 12.24 -10.41
CA LEU A 332 -3.27 13.10 -11.42
C LEU A 332 -3.23 14.58 -10.97
N PRO A 333 -3.10 15.53 -11.90
CA PRO A 333 -2.83 16.94 -11.57
C PRO A 333 -4.07 17.64 -10.99
N MET A 334 -4.13 17.83 -9.67
CA MET A 334 -5.29 18.39 -8.93
C MET A 334 -5.71 19.81 -9.32
N THR A 335 -4.92 20.51 -10.14
CA THR A 335 -5.13 21.89 -10.57
C THR A 335 -5.28 22.03 -12.08
N GLN A 336 -5.42 20.92 -12.81
CA GLN A 336 -5.56 20.91 -14.27
C GLN A 336 -6.75 20.07 -14.72
N PRO A 337 -7.37 20.37 -15.87
CA PRO A 337 -8.46 19.57 -16.46
C PRO A 337 -8.17 18.07 -16.52
N GLU A 338 -6.91 17.70 -16.75
CA GLU A 338 -6.39 16.33 -16.84
C GLU A 338 -6.51 15.55 -15.51
N PHE A 339 -6.91 16.20 -14.41
CA PHE A 339 -7.36 15.46 -13.24
C PHE A 339 -8.50 14.49 -13.57
N ALA A 340 -9.36 14.87 -14.53
CA ALA A 340 -10.49 14.08 -15.01
C ALA A 340 -10.17 13.24 -16.26
N ILE A 341 -8.88 13.04 -16.59
CA ILE A 341 -8.49 12.20 -17.73
C ILE A 341 -9.00 10.77 -17.56
N LEU A 342 -9.53 10.20 -18.65
CA LEU A 342 -9.93 8.81 -18.71
C LEU A 342 -8.68 7.91 -18.84
N PRO A 343 -8.73 6.66 -18.37
CA PRO A 343 -7.66 5.70 -18.61
C PRO A 343 -7.50 5.46 -20.12
N PRO A 344 -6.31 5.03 -20.58
CA PRO A 344 -6.17 4.45 -21.89
C PRO A 344 -7.16 3.29 -22.07
N HIS A 345 -7.96 3.35 -23.13
CA HIS A 345 -8.98 2.34 -23.41
C HIS A 345 -9.26 2.24 -24.91
N PHE A 346 -9.82 1.10 -25.33
CA PHE A 346 -10.31 0.93 -26.69
C PHE A 346 -11.73 1.50 -26.78
N GLN A 347 -12.00 2.37 -27.76
CA GLN A 347 -13.32 3.00 -27.91
C GLN A 347 -14.40 1.99 -28.30
N GLN A 348 -14.03 1.01 -29.13
CA GLN A 348 -14.90 -0.07 -29.57
C GLN A 348 -14.16 -1.39 -29.44
N ARG A 349 -14.79 -2.36 -28.75
CA ARG A 349 -14.24 -3.70 -28.61
C ARG A 349 -14.41 -4.46 -29.92
N SER A 350 -13.32 -5.04 -30.41
CA SER A 350 -13.26 -5.81 -31.65
C SER A 350 -12.76 -7.23 -31.40
N SER A 351 -12.95 -8.11 -32.37
CA SER A 351 -12.44 -9.49 -32.35
C SER A 351 -10.90 -9.53 -32.23
N LEU A 352 -10.22 -8.51 -32.74
CA LEU A 352 -8.77 -8.31 -32.56
C LEU A 352 -8.43 -8.15 -31.08
N ILE A 353 -9.11 -7.24 -30.36
CA ILE A 353 -8.87 -7.00 -28.93
C ILE A 353 -9.11 -8.28 -28.12
N ASP A 354 -10.20 -8.99 -28.39
CA ASP A 354 -10.52 -10.26 -27.73
C ASP A 354 -9.44 -11.33 -27.96
N THR A 355 -8.94 -11.42 -29.19
CA THR A 355 -7.85 -12.33 -29.55
C THR A 355 -6.56 -11.94 -28.82
N MET A 356 -6.27 -10.64 -28.75
CA MET A 356 -5.08 -10.14 -28.08
C MET A 356 -5.10 -10.33 -26.57
N ILE A 357 -6.26 -10.16 -25.93
CA ILE A 357 -6.43 -10.49 -24.50
C ILE A 357 -6.15 -11.99 -24.27
N ARG A 358 -6.72 -12.88 -25.10
CA ARG A 358 -6.49 -14.33 -24.97
C ARG A 358 -5.03 -14.72 -25.21
N THR A 359 -4.38 -14.12 -26.20
CA THR A 359 -2.97 -14.39 -26.53
C THR A 359 -2.03 -13.87 -25.45
N CYS A 360 -2.28 -12.66 -24.92
CA CYS A 360 -1.45 -12.04 -23.91
C CYS A 360 -1.67 -12.62 -22.51
N PHE A 361 -2.89 -13.07 -22.20
CA PHE A 361 -3.30 -13.52 -20.87
C PHE A 361 -4.06 -14.85 -20.91
N PRO A 362 -3.45 -15.96 -21.38
CA PRO A 362 -4.16 -17.20 -21.71
C PRO A 362 -4.82 -17.90 -20.52
N SER A 363 -4.29 -17.73 -19.30
CA SER A 363 -4.81 -18.35 -18.07
C SER A 363 -5.51 -17.35 -17.14
N LEU A 364 -5.95 -16.21 -17.69
CA LEU A 364 -6.62 -15.19 -16.89
C LEU A 364 -8.02 -15.65 -16.47
N PRO A 365 -8.41 -15.47 -15.19
CA PRO A 365 -9.79 -15.71 -14.77
C PRO A 365 -10.78 -14.81 -15.52
N SER A 366 -11.97 -15.33 -15.82
CA SER A 366 -13.02 -14.60 -16.54
C SER A 366 -13.41 -13.28 -15.86
N CYS A 367 -13.39 -13.24 -14.52
CA CYS A 367 -13.69 -12.03 -13.75
C CYS A 367 -12.68 -10.88 -13.98
N ALA A 368 -11.48 -11.17 -14.49
CA ALA A 368 -10.41 -10.19 -14.69
C ALA A 368 -10.25 -9.74 -16.15
N VAL A 369 -11.09 -10.22 -17.10
CA VAL A 369 -10.97 -9.90 -18.53
C VAL A 369 -11.06 -8.41 -18.80
N GLN A 370 -11.98 -7.70 -18.16
CA GLN A 370 -12.09 -6.25 -18.32
C GLN A 370 -10.85 -5.52 -17.79
N VAL A 371 -10.28 -5.98 -16.66
CA VAL A 371 -9.04 -5.41 -16.13
C VAL A 371 -7.89 -5.61 -17.12
N ALA A 372 -7.80 -6.79 -17.73
CA ALA A 372 -6.78 -7.08 -18.74
C ALA A 372 -6.92 -6.22 -20.00
N GLU A 373 -8.13 -5.88 -20.40
CA GLU A 373 -8.38 -4.97 -21.53
C GLU A 373 -7.79 -3.57 -21.26
N PHE A 374 -8.08 -2.97 -20.11
CA PHE A 374 -7.51 -1.67 -19.74
C PHE A 374 -6.00 -1.76 -19.48
N ALA A 375 -5.50 -2.86 -18.94
CA ALA A 375 -4.07 -3.09 -18.76
C ALA A 375 -3.34 -3.17 -20.12
N LEU A 376 -3.93 -3.87 -21.10
CA LEU A 376 -3.42 -3.96 -22.47
C LEU A 376 -3.45 -2.59 -23.15
N ALA A 377 -4.58 -1.88 -23.08
CA ALA A 377 -4.71 -0.53 -23.64
C ALA A 377 -3.67 0.43 -23.03
N SER A 378 -3.41 0.32 -21.73
CA SER A 378 -2.38 1.13 -21.05
C SER A 378 -0.97 0.82 -21.56
N VAL A 379 -0.62 -0.46 -21.76
CA VAL A 379 0.68 -0.83 -22.34
C VAL A 379 0.84 -0.30 -23.76
N VAL A 380 -0.19 -0.45 -24.60
CA VAL A 380 -0.19 0.01 -26.01
C VAL A 380 -0.09 1.53 -26.10
N TRP A 381 -0.84 2.26 -25.27
CA TRP A 381 -0.78 3.73 -25.20
C TRP A 381 0.63 4.23 -24.88
N HIS A 382 1.34 3.53 -24.01
CA HIS A 382 2.66 3.92 -23.52
C HIS A 382 3.83 3.32 -24.32
N VAL A 383 3.61 2.74 -25.50
CA VAL A 383 4.65 2.04 -26.26
C VAL A 383 5.91 2.88 -26.50
N GLU A 384 5.80 4.15 -26.89
CA GLU A 384 6.98 5.02 -27.13
C GLU A 384 7.75 5.28 -25.85
N PHE A 385 7.05 5.55 -24.75
CA PHE A 385 7.67 5.74 -23.44
C PHE A 385 8.40 4.47 -23.01
N LEU A 386 7.79 3.30 -23.22
CA LEU A 386 8.38 2.00 -22.87
C LEU A 386 9.64 1.72 -23.70
N GLU A 387 9.58 1.93 -25.01
CA GLU A 387 10.73 1.77 -25.93
C GLU A 387 11.90 2.70 -25.58
N GLN A 388 11.61 3.93 -25.13
CA GLN A 388 12.64 4.91 -24.73
C GLN A 388 13.21 4.63 -23.32
N THR A 389 12.40 4.08 -22.42
CA THR A 389 12.75 3.99 -20.99
C THR A 389 13.31 2.63 -20.59
N LEU A 390 12.79 1.55 -21.17
CA LEU A 390 13.15 0.19 -20.80
C LEU A 390 14.39 -0.28 -21.57
N PRO A 391 15.26 -1.10 -20.96
CA PRO A 391 16.40 -1.66 -21.67
C PRO A 391 15.93 -2.63 -22.78
N PRO A 392 16.66 -2.78 -23.90
CA PRO A 392 16.26 -3.65 -25.01
C PRO A 392 16.04 -5.13 -24.62
N ASN A 393 16.71 -5.60 -23.57
CA ASN A 393 16.55 -6.95 -23.03
C ASN A 393 15.41 -7.08 -21.99
N HIS A 394 14.56 -6.05 -21.85
CA HIS A 394 13.43 -6.10 -20.94
C HIS A 394 12.42 -7.17 -21.38
N ARG A 395 11.94 -7.97 -20.43
CA ARG A 395 11.04 -9.12 -20.70
C ARG A 395 9.78 -8.75 -21.48
N LEU A 396 9.29 -7.53 -21.27
CA LEU A 396 8.11 -7.00 -21.96
C LEU A 396 8.24 -7.08 -23.49
N PHE A 397 9.42 -6.79 -24.05
CA PHE A 397 9.63 -6.79 -25.50
C PHE A 397 9.65 -8.18 -26.13
N PHE A 398 9.65 -9.25 -25.32
CA PHE A 398 9.57 -10.64 -25.80
C PHE A 398 8.16 -11.24 -25.65
N THR A 399 7.21 -10.46 -25.12
CA THR A 399 5.81 -10.86 -24.92
C THR A 399 5.04 -10.78 -26.24
N PRO A 400 3.93 -11.52 -26.39
CA PRO A 400 3.23 -11.63 -27.68
C PRO A 400 2.87 -10.29 -28.34
N ILE A 401 2.44 -9.30 -27.55
CA ILE A 401 2.06 -7.97 -28.03
C ILE A 401 3.22 -7.17 -28.68
N PHE A 402 4.48 -7.51 -28.40
CA PHE A 402 5.66 -6.86 -28.98
C PHE A 402 6.31 -7.67 -30.11
N ARG A 403 5.79 -8.86 -30.44
CA ARG A 403 6.34 -9.71 -31.52
C ARG A 403 5.88 -9.29 -32.91
N ASP A 404 4.70 -8.66 -32.99
CA ASP A 404 4.10 -8.19 -34.24
C ASP A 404 3.95 -6.66 -34.18
N ARG A 405 4.81 -5.96 -34.93
CA ARG A 405 4.85 -4.50 -34.96
C ARG A 405 3.62 -3.91 -35.65
N GLU A 406 3.11 -4.57 -36.67
CA GLU A 406 1.94 -4.09 -37.43
C GLU A 406 0.69 -4.19 -36.57
N GLN A 407 0.48 -5.34 -35.93
CA GLN A 407 -0.65 -5.54 -35.02
C GLN A 407 -0.59 -4.61 -33.80
N LEU A 408 0.60 -4.36 -33.25
CA LEU A 408 0.78 -3.38 -32.18
C LEU A 408 0.39 -1.96 -32.62
N MET A 409 0.75 -1.56 -33.83
CA MET A 409 0.38 -0.24 -34.38
C MET A 409 -1.10 -0.14 -34.72
N GLU A 410 -1.70 -1.21 -35.22
CA GLU A 410 -3.14 -1.30 -35.40
C GLU A 410 -3.86 -1.11 -34.06
N LEU A 411 -3.48 -1.86 -33.02
CA LEU A 411 -4.02 -1.67 -31.67
C LEU A 411 -3.82 -0.25 -31.16
N LYS A 412 -2.64 0.34 -31.39
CA LYS A 412 -2.34 1.71 -30.98
C LYS A 412 -3.31 2.72 -31.61
N SER A 413 -3.68 2.54 -32.87
CA SER A 413 -4.67 3.39 -33.54
C SER A 413 -6.08 3.31 -32.93
N LEU A 414 -6.39 2.21 -32.22
CA LEU A 414 -7.69 1.96 -31.58
C LEU A 414 -7.75 2.46 -30.12
N VAL A 415 -6.60 2.77 -29.50
CA VAL A 415 -6.55 3.26 -28.12
C VAL A 415 -6.76 4.76 -28.07
N THR A 416 -7.64 5.20 -27.16
CA THR A 416 -7.83 6.60 -26.83
C THR A 416 -7.49 6.85 -25.36
N CYS A 417 -7.05 8.07 -25.05
CA CYS A 417 -6.82 8.54 -23.69
C CYS A 417 -7.01 10.05 -23.66
N ARG A 418 -8.22 10.49 -23.29
CA ARG A 418 -8.62 11.90 -23.31
C ARG A 418 -9.58 12.21 -22.17
N LEU A 419 -9.91 13.48 -22.01
CA LEU A 419 -11.01 13.91 -21.15
C LEU A 419 -12.33 13.32 -21.67
N ASN A 420 -13.24 13.05 -20.73
CA ASN A 420 -14.60 12.60 -21.04
C ASN A 420 -15.32 13.63 -21.92
N SER A 421 -16.12 13.15 -22.88
CA SER A 421 -16.95 13.93 -23.78
C SER A 421 -18.40 13.44 -23.72
N PRO A 422 -19.40 14.30 -24.03
CA PRO A 422 -20.80 13.87 -24.09
C PRO A 422 -20.99 12.70 -25.06
N GLY A 423 -21.67 11.64 -24.58
CA GLY A 423 -21.91 10.41 -25.36
C GLY A 423 -20.86 9.30 -25.16
N ASP A 424 -19.77 9.58 -24.43
CA ASP A 424 -18.81 8.53 -24.07
C ASP A 424 -19.46 7.47 -23.15
N THR A 425 -19.08 6.21 -23.36
CA THR A 425 -19.52 5.07 -22.53
C THR A 425 -18.85 5.05 -21.15
N ILE A 426 -17.65 5.62 -21.03
CA ILE A 426 -16.87 5.69 -19.80
C ILE A 426 -16.93 7.12 -19.27
N VAL A 427 -17.43 7.30 -18.05
CA VAL A 427 -17.53 8.61 -17.39
C VAL A 427 -16.44 8.78 -16.33
N ALA A 428 -15.86 9.98 -16.27
CA ALA A 428 -14.88 10.33 -15.25
C ALA A 428 -15.54 10.43 -13.86
N THR A 429 -15.10 9.62 -12.90
CA THR A 429 -15.64 9.60 -11.52
C THR A 429 -14.75 10.34 -10.52
N GLY A 430 -15.24 10.75 -9.34
CA GLY A 430 -14.41 11.41 -8.32
C GLY A 430 -13.77 12.75 -8.71
N VAL A 431 -14.40 13.47 -9.65
CA VAL A 431 -13.93 14.77 -10.14
C VAL A 431 -14.53 15.88 -9.26
N PRO A 432 -13.71 16.70 -8.57
CA PRO A 432 -14.23 17.78 -7.75
C PRO A 432 -14.69 18.98 -8.62
N PRO A 433 -15.63 19.81 -8.14
CA PRO A 433 -16.27 20.85 -8.95
C PRO A 433 -15.30 21.85 -9.60
N HIS A 434 -14.19 22.19 -8.93
CA HIS A 434 -13.21 23.14 -9.47
C HIS A 434 -12.55 22.65 -10.75
N ILE A 435 -12.42 21.33 -10.96
CA ILE A 435 -11.89 20.77 -12.21
C ILE A 435 -12.88 20.97 -13.36
N SER A 436 -14.17 20.77 -13.11
CA SER A 436 -15.22 21.04 -14.10
C SER A 436 -15.29 22.53 -14.46
N ILE A 437 -15.13 23.41 -13.46
CA ILE A 437 -15.03 24.86 -13.70
C ILE A 437 -13.81 25.17 -14.59
N LEU A 438 -12.64 24.62 -14.27
CA LEU A 438 -11.43 24.80 -15.08
C LEU A 438 -11.65 24.33 -16.53
N GLN A 439 -12.25 23.15 -16.73
CA GLN A 439 -12.58 22.66 -18.07
C GLN A 439 -13.43 23.65 -18.88
N HIS A 440 -14.48 24.21 -18.28
CA HIS A 440 -15.29 25.25 -18.92
C HIS A 440 -14.48 26.52 -19.21
N MET A 441 -13.61 26.96 -18.29
CA MET A 441 -12.75 28.13 -18.51
C MET A 441 -11.78 27.92 -19.68
N TYR A 442 -11.16 26.75 -19.79
CA TYR A 442 -10.29 26.41 -20.92
C TYR A 442 -11.08 26.36 -22.24
N SER A 443 -12.29 25.78 -22.23
CA SER A 443 -13.16 25.76 -23.41
C SER A 443 -13.54 27.18 -23.83
N LEU A 444 -13.85 28.07 -22.89
CA LEU A 444 -14.18 29.46 -23.17
C LEU A 444 -12.97 30.18 -23.78
N ALA A 445 -11.79 30.03 -23.19
CA ALA A 445 -10.56 30.63 -23.70
C ALA A 445 -10.25 30.16 -25.14
N LYS A 446 -10.43 28.87 -25.43
CA LYS A 446 -10.27 28.33 -26.78
C LYS A 446 -11.25 28.95 -27.77
N ASN A 447 -12.54 29.01 -27.41
CA ASN A 447 -13.57 29.60 -28.28
C ASN A 447 -13.28 31.09 -28.56
N VAL A 448 -12.81 31.84 -27.57
CA VAL A 448 -12.41 33.24 -27.74
C VAL A 448 -11.24 33.37 -28.71
N ASN A 449 -10.20 32.54 -28.56
CA ASN A 449 -9.05 32.53 -29.47
C ASN A 449 -9.45 32.16 -30.91
N ASP A 450 -10.32 31.16 -31.08
CA ASP A 450 -10.82 30.74 -32.39
C ASP A 450 -11.61 31.86 -33.08
N VAL A 451 -12.40 32.63 -32.31
CA VAL A 451 -13.12 33.80 -32.82
C VAL A 451 -12.14 34.91 -33.23
N PHE A 452 -11.15 35.23 -32.40
CA PHE A 452 -10.13 36.24 -32.74
C PHE A 452 -9.33 35.84 -33.99
N ALA A 453 -8.92 34.58 -34.11
CA ALA A 453 -8.19 34.09 -35.28
C ALA A 453 -9.00 34.27 -36.58
N ARG A 454 -10.31 34.04 -36.55
CA ARG A 454 -11.20 34.28 -37.70
C ARG A 454 -11.27 35.76 -38.07
N PHE A 455 -11.28 36.67 -37.09
CA PHE A 455 -11.25 38.11 -37.36
C PHE A 455 -9.92 38.55 -37.97
N THR A 456 -8.78 38.06 -37.47
CA THR A 456 -7.45 38.40 -38.00
C THR A 456 -7.23 37.90 -39.43
N ILE A 457 -7.74 36.71 -39.76
CA ILE A 457 -7.68 36.19 -41.14
C ILE A 457 -8.49 37.09 -42.08
N ASN A 458 -9.72 37.46 -41.68
CA ASN A 458 -10.59 38.29 -42.52
C ASN A 458 -10.07 39.72 -42.70
N SER A 459 -9.34 40.29 -41.74
CA SER A 459 -8.72 41.61 -41.88
C SER A 459 -7.41 41.61 -42.67
N SER A 460 -6.85 40.43 -42.97
CA SER A 460 -5.64 40.26 -43.80
C SER A 460 -5.95 40.05 -45.29
N THR A 461 -7.22 39.83 -45.61
CA THR A 461 -7.73 39.57 -46.97
C THR A 461 -8.52 40.74 -47.58
N CYS A 462 -8.51 41.91 -46.92
CA CYS A 462 -9.12 43.15 -47.43
C CYS A 462 -8.06 44.16 -47.85
#